data_AF-A0A7C4J894-F1
#
_entry.id   AF-A0A7C4J894-F1
#
_cell.length_a   1.000
_cell.length_b   1.000
_cell.length_c   1.000
_cell.angle_alpha   90.00
_cell.angle_beta   90.00
_cell.angle_gamma   90.00
#
_symmetry.space_group_name_H-M   'P 1'
#
loop_
_entity.id
_entity.type
_entity.pdbx_description
1 polymer ?
#
loop_
_entity_poly.entity_id
_entity_poly.type
_entity_poly.pdbx_seq_one_letter_code
_entity_poly.pdbx_strand_id
1 'polypeptide(L)'
;LAIALVLVYVGAVMVLFLFVVMMLDINIDRLRIGFWRHLPVAAFVALLIALQLWLVLSRGDWLVLRQPGPGIREANNTEMLGRLTFTEYVFPLQIAGAILLVAIIAAIALTLRERKDSKYQDPSQQVKVRREERVRLVSMAPDPEGRQTRAANKN
;
A
#
# COMPACT_ATOMS: atom_id res chain seq x y z
N LEU A 1 7.56 24.57 4.22
CA LEU A 1 7.90 23.13 4.06
C LEU A 1 7.78 22.32 5.35
N ALA A 2 8.24 22.82 6.52
CA ALA A 2 8.18 22.07 7.79
C ALA A 2 6.79 21.46 8.11
N ILE A 3 5.72 22.24 7.98
CA ILE A 3 4.35 21.75 8.21
C ILE A 3 3.97 20.62 7.24
N ALA A 4 4.34 20.73 5.96
CA ALA A 4 4.05 19.71 4.95
C ALA A 4 4.79 18.39 5.24
N LEU A 5 6.03 18.45 5.74
CA LEU A 5 6.78 17.25 6.16
C LEU A 5 6.05 16.53 7.30
N VAL A 6 5.60 17.26 8.32
CA VAL A 6 4.87 16.66 9.44
C VAL A 6 3.56 16.03 8.93
N LEU A 7 2.78 16.77 8.14
CA LEU A 7 1.47 16.28 7.66
C LEU A 7 1.60 15.03 6.79
N VAL A 8 2.51 15.03 5.81
CA VAL A 8 2.60 13.93 4.84
C VAL A 8 3.41 12.78 5.41
N TYR A 9 4.62 13.06 5.90
CA TYR A 9 5.52 12.00 6.32
C TYR A 9 5.06 11.39 7.64
N VAL A 10 4.84 12.22 8.66
CA VAL A 10 4.44 11.72 9.98
C VAL A 10 2.94 11.37 9.99
N GLY A 11 2.09 12.22 9.43
CA GLY A 11 0.63 12.04 9.47
C GLY A 11 0.12 10.91 8.57
N ALA A 12 0.51 10.88 7.30
CA ALA A 12 0.00 9.87 6.36
C ALA A 12 0.90 8.62 6.28
N VAL A 13 2.19 8.79 5.99
CA VAL A 13 3.09 7.67 5.69
C VAL A 13 3.42 6.85 6.93
N MET A 14 3.88 7.48 8.02
CA MET A 14 4.22 6.76 9.25
C MET A 14 3.00 6.07 9.86
N VAL A 15 1.82 6.72 9.88
CA VAL A 15 0.60 6.10 10.41
C VAL A 15 0.18 4.88 9.58
N LEU A 16 0.19 4.98 8.24
CA LEU A 16 -0.08 3.83 7.36
C LEU A 16 0.91 2.68 7.65
N PHE A 17 2.18 3.01 7.81
CA PHE A 17 3.21 2.02 8.12
C PHE A 17 2.98 1.37 9.49
N LEU A 18 2.59 2.13 10.52
CA LEU A 18 2.28 1.57 11.85
C LEU A 18 1.09 0.61 11.79
N PHE A 19 0.04 0.91 11.01
CA PHE A 19 -1.04 -0.05 10.77
C PHE A 19 -0.54 -1.35 10.14
N VAL A 20 0.29 -1.25 9.09
CA VAL A 20 0.84 -2.42 8.39
C VAL A 20 1.71 -3.26 9.32
N VAL A 21 2.63 -2.65 10.06
CA VAL A 21 3.53 -3.36 10.96
C VAL A 21 2.78 -4.02 12.11
N MET A 22 1.72 -3.39 12.64
CA MET A 22 0.92 -3.97 13.72
C MET A 22 0.07 -5.16 13.24
N MET A 23 -0.43 -5.11 12.00
CA MET A 23 -1.19 -6.23 11.42
C MET A 23 -0.30 -7.40 10.98
N LEU A 24 0.97 -7.14 10.64
CA LEU A 24 1.89 -8.16 10.16
C LEU A 24 2.71 -8.75 11.32
N ASP A 25 2.51 -10.04 11.60
CA ASP A 25 3.36 -10.78 12.54
C ASP A 25 4.71 -11.13 11.88
N ILE A 26 5.74 -10.32 12.12
CA ILE A 26 7.08 -10.47 11.52
C ILE A 26 7.98 -11.31 12.45
N ASN A 27 8.46 -12.47 11.97
CA ASN A 27 9.43 -13.27 12.70
C ASN A 27 10.85 -12.70 12.56
N ILE A 28 11.31 -11.98 13.59
CA ILE A 28 12.62 -11.31 13.63
C ILE A 28 13.79 -12.31 13.68
N ASP A 29 13.58 -13.51 14.21
CA ASP A 29 14.64 -14.50 14.41
C ASP A 29 15.19 -15.03 13.08
N ARG A 30 14.31 -15.27 12.09
CA ARG A 30 14.76 -15.65 10.73
C ARG A 30 15.51 -14.52 10.03
N LEU A 31 15.18 -13.26 10.31
CA LEU A 31 15.82 -12.10 9.68
C LEU A 31 17.28 -11.91 10.13
N ARG A 32 17.64 -12.43 11.31
CA ARG A 32 19.01 -12.36 11.85
C ARG A 32 19.95 -13.43 11.29
N ILE A 33 19.42 -14.46 10.63
CA ILE A 33 20.22 -15.56 10.06
C ILE A 33 21.00 -15.01 8.86
N GLY A 34 22.31 -14.86 9.00
CA GLY A 34 23.21 -14.39 7.94
C GLY A 34 23.51 -12.89 7.95
N PHE A 35 22.85 -12.09 8.79
CA PHE A 35 23.11 -10.65 8.92
C PHE A 35 24.58 -10.35 9.22
N TRP A 36 25.16 -11.06 10.20
CA TRP A 36 26.56 -10.91 10.62
C TRP A 36 27.58 -11.24 9.52
N ARG A 37 27.23 -12.10 8.56
CA ARG A 37 28.11 -12.44 7.44
C ARG A 37 28.17 -11.32 6.40
N HIS A 38 27.07 -10.59 6.22
CA HIS A 38 26.97 -9.50 5.23
C HIS A 38 27.32 -8.12 5.82
N LEU A 39 27.35 -7.99 7.15
CA LEU A 39 27.69 -6.76 7.86
C LEU A 39 29.04 -6.16 7.43
N PRO A 40 30.16 -6.91 7.34
CA PRO A 40 31.46 -6.31 6.98
C PRO A 40 31.46 -5.71 5.57
N VAL A 41 30.81 -6.39 4.62
CA VAL A 41 30.68 -5.90 3.24
C VAL A 41 29.80 -4.66 3.19
N ALA A 42 28.64 -4.69 3.87
CA ALA A 42 27.75 -3.54 3.95
C ALA A 42 28.43 -2.33 4.63
N ALA A 43 29.20 -2.55 5.70
CA ALA A 43 29.95 -1.52 6.39
C ALA A 43 31.04 -0.91 5.50
N PHE A 44 31.77 -1.75 4.74
CA PHE A 44 32.76 -1.26 3.79
C PHE A 44 32.11 -0.38 2.70
N VAL A 45 31.00 -0.81 2.12
CA VAL A 45 30.26 -0.02 1.12
C VAL A 45 29.72 1.28 1.72
N ALA A 46 29.13 1.23 2.92
CA ALA A 46 28.62 2.41 3.61
C ALA A 46 29.75 3.41 3.91
N LEU A 47 30.93 2.93 4.31
CA LEU A 47 32.11 3.76 4.55
C LEU A 47 32.60 4.41 3.25
N LEU A 48 32.63 3.67 2.15
CA LEU A 48 33.00 4.23 0.84
C LEU A 48 32.03 5.34 0.42
N ILE A 49 30.73 5.13 0.57
CA ILE A 49 29.71 6.14 0.27
C ILE A 49 29.89 7.37 1.18
N ALA A 50 30.08 7.16 2.48
CA ALA A 50 30.31 8.24 3.43
C ALA A 50 31.57 9.03 3.11
N LEU A 51 32.66 8.35 2.72
CA LEU A 51 33.90 8.99 2.30
C LEU A 51 33.72 9.78 1.00
N GLN A 52 32.99 9.24 0.01
CA GLN A 52 32.66 9.96 -1.21
C GLN A 52 31.90 11.25 -0.91
N LEU A 53 30.85 11.18 -0.07
CA LEU A 53 30.09 12.36 0.34
C LEU A 53 30.95 13.35 1.10
N TRP A 54 31.81 12.89 2.01
CA TRP A 54 32.73 13.75 2.74
C TRP A 54 33.71 14.46 1.81
N LEU A 55 34.31 13.74 0.86
CA LEU A 55 35.21 14.32 -0.14
C LEU A 55 34.50 15.38 -0.98
N VAL A 56 33.29 15.10 -1.48
CA VAL A 56 32.49 16.07 -2.25
C VAL A 56 32.15 17.31 -1.41
N LEU A 57 31.76 17.12 -0.15
CA LEU A 57 31.41 18.23 0.74
C LEU A 57 32.64 19.05 1.17
N SER A 58 33.79 18.40 1.34
CA SER A 58 35.04 19.04 1.79
C SER A 58 35.67 19.98 0.76
N ARG A 59 35.38 19.77 -0.54
CA ARG A 59 35.91 20.60 -1.63
C ARG A 59 35.37 22.03 -1.62
N GLY A 60 34.22 22.28 -0.99
CA GLY A 60 33.69 23.63 -0.81
C GLY A 60 33.16 24.32 -2.09
N ASP A 61 33.27 23.69 -3.27
CA ASP A 61 32.76 24.20 -4.55
C ASP A 61 31.27 24.58 -4.52
N TRP A 62 30.51 23.97 -3.61
CA TRP A 62 29.08 24.23 -3.40
C TRP A 62 28.79 25.52 -2.61
N LEU A 63 29.77 26.15 -1.94
CA LEU A 63 29.54 27.38 -1.16
C LEU A 63 29.17 28.58 -2.04
N VAL A 64 29.61 28.60 -3.31
CA VAL A 64 29.31 29.70 -4.25
C VAL A 64 27.81 29.78 -4.57
N LEU A 65 27.08 28.68 -4.44
CA LEU A 65 25.63 28.59 -4.69
C LEU A 65 24.76 29.10 -3.53
N ARG A 66 25.37 29.55 -2.42
CA ARG A 66 24.68 29.74 -1.14
C ARG A 66 24.28 31.17 -0.82
N GLN A 67 24.39 32.10 -1.79
CA GLN A 67 23.82 33.43 -1.65
C GLN A 67 22.36 33.39 -2.12
N PRO A 68 21.36 33.28 -1.21
CA PRO A 68 19.98 33.50 -1.62
C PRO A 68 19.91 34.90 -2.23
N GLY A 69 19.27 35.01 -3.39
CA GLY A 69 19.04 36.31 -4.03
C GLY A 69 18.43 37.31 -3.03
N PRO A 70 18.72 38.62 -3.20
CA PRO A 70 18.22 39.63 -2.28
C PRO A 70 16.69 39.52 -2.12
N GLY A 71 16.21 39.59 -0.87
CA GLY A 71 14.78 39.54 -0.53
C GLY A 71 14.17 38.15 -0.29
N ILE A 72 14.89 37.05 -0.53
CA ILE A 72 14.32 35.69 -0.38
C ILE A 72 14.01 35.31 1.08
N ARG A 73 14.75 35.84 2.07
CA ARG A 73 14.53 35.50 3.48
C ARG A 73 13.22 36.07 4.05
N GLU A 74 12.72 37.16 3.49
CA GLU A 74 11.50 37.83 3.93
C GLU A 74 10.28 37.48 3.06
N ALA A 75 10.50 36.81 1.93
CA ALA A 75 9.45 36.46 1.00
C ALA A 75 8.57 35.30 1.51
N ASN A 76 7.28 35.36 1.19
CA ASN A 76 6.35 34.28 1.53
C ASN A 76 6.65 33.03 0.69
N ASN A 77 7.24 32.03 1.34
CA ASN A 77 7.63 30.78 0.70
C ASN A 77 6.45 30.02 0.06
N THR A 78 5.24 30.14 0.61
CA THR A 78 4.06 29.39 0.16
C THR A 78 3.53 30.00 -1.13
N GLU A 79 3.50 31.33 -1.19
CA GLU A 79 3.13 32.07 -2.39
C GLU A 79 4.14 31.82 -3.52
N MET A 80 5.44 31.92 -3.23
CA MET A 80 6.49 31.68 -4.23
C MET A 80 6.44 30.26 -4.79
N LEU A 81 6.36 29.25 -3.92
CA LEU A 81 6.26 27.86 -4.35
C LEU A 81 4.97 27.62 -5.14
N GLY A 82 3.84 28.19 -4.71
CA GLY A 82 2.58 28.13 -5.45
C GLY A 82 2.74 28.70 -6.85
N ARG A 83 3.30 29.91 -6.98
CA ARG A 83 3.53 30.53 -8.29
C ARG A 83 4.39 29.64 -9.19
N LEU A 84 5.57 29.21 -8.72
CA LEU A 84 6.45 28.35 -9.52
C LEU A 84 5.75 27.04 -9.93
N THR A 85 5.01 26.42 -9.01
CA THR A 85 4.34 25.14 -9.25
C THR A 85 3.27 25.26 -10.33
N PHE A 86 2.51 26.36 -10.34
CA PHE A 86 1.42 26.56 -11.30
C PHE A 86 1.84 27.26 -12.59
N THR A 87 3.00 27.91 -12.65
CA THR A 87 3.49 28.57 -13.88
C THR A 87 4.55 27.76 -14.59
N GLU A 88 5.60 27.33 -13.90
CA GLU A 88 6.79 26.70 -14.50
C GLU A 88 6.75 25.17 -14.38
N TYR A 89 6.30 24.66 -13.23
CA TYR A 89 6.26 23.22 -12.92
C TYR A 89 4.87 22.60 -13.08
N VAL A 90 4.03 23.16 -13.95
CA VAL A 90 2.67 22.65 -14.18
C VAL A 90 2.67 21.20 -14.70
N PHE A 91 3.66 20.85 -15.53
CA PHE A 91 3.75 19.50 -16.09
C PHE A 91 4.14 18.43 -15.04
N PRO A 92 5.19 18.64 -14.22
CA PRO A 92 5.43 17.79 -13.05
C PRO A 92 4.23 17.68 -12.09
N LEU A 93 3.49 18.77 -11.87
CA LEU A 93 2.28 18.74 -11.04
C LEU A 93 1.20 17.80 -11.63
N GLN A 94 0.97 17.86 -12.94
CA GLN A 94 0.03 16.96 -13.63
C GLN A 94 0.46 15.51 -13.54
N ILE A 95 1.76 15.23 -13.72
CA ILE A 95 2.32 13.88 -13.56
C ILE A 95 2.12 13.38 -12.12
N ALA A 96 2.39 14.21 -11.12
CA ALA A 96 2.14 13.86 -9.72
C ALA A 96 0.66 13.53 -9.47
N GLY A 97 -0.27 14.31 -10.05
CA GLY A 97 -1.70 14.03 -10.01
C GLY A 97 -2.08 12.69 -10.65
N ALA A 98 -1.50 12.37 -11.81
CA ALA A 98 -1.70 11.08 -12.47
C ALA A 98 -1.15 9.92 -11.63
N ILE A 99 0.03 10.09 -11.01
CA ILE A 99 0.61 9.09 -10.10
C ILE A 99 -0.30 8.85 -8.89
N LEU A 100 -0.84 9.91 -8.27
CA LEU A 100 -1.77 9.79 -7.15
C LEU A 100 -3.08 9.07 -7.55
N LEU A 101 -3.60 9.38 -8.73
CA LEU A 101 -4.78 8.69 -9.26
C LEU A 101 -4.51 7.20 -9.44
N VAL A 102 -3.40 6.84 -10.10
CA VAL A 102 -3.00 5.44 -10.29
C VAL A 102 -2.76 4.74 -8.95
N ALA A 103 -2.16 5.43 -7.98
CA ALA A 103 -1.92 4.88 -6.64
C ALA A 103 -3.23 4.50 -5.93
N ILE A 104 -4.27 5.35 -6.00
CA ILE A 104 -5.58 5.04 -5.40
C ILE A 104 -6.23 3.85 -6.13
N ILE A 105 -6.22 3.83 -7.46
CA ILE A 105 -6.78 2.73 -8.25
C ILE A 105 -6.07 1.42 -7.90
N ALA A 106 -4.73 1.42 -7.85
CA ALA A 106 -3.94 0.26 -7.47
C ALA A 106 -4.26 -0.19 -6.03
N ALA A 107 -4.27 0.72 -5.07
CA ALA A 107 -4.57 0.39 -3.67
C ALA A 107 -5.94 -0.29 -3.50
N ILE A 108 -6.99 0.22 -4.17
CA ILE A 108 -8.32 -0.39 -4.16
C ILE A 108 -8.29 -1.74 -4.87
N ALA A 109 -7.72 -1.82 -6.07
CA ALA A 109 -7.65 -3.07 -6.83
C ALA A 109 -6.92 -4.19 -6.07
N LEU A 110 -5.87 -3.85 -5.31
CA LEU A 110 -5.13 -4.82 -4.48
C LEU A 110 -5.89 -5.26 -3.22
N THR A 111 -6.73 -4.38 -2.65
CA THR A 111 -7.44 -4.66 -1.38
C THR A 111 -8.85 -5.18 -1.58
N LEU A 112 -9.41 -5.06 -2.79
CA LEU A 112 -10.74 -5.57 -3.12
C LEU A 112 -10.72 -7.09 -3.14
N ARG A 113 -11.23 -7.70 -2.05
CA ARG A 113 -11.36 -9.15 -1.92
C ARG A 113 -12.80 -9.57 -2.19
N GLU A 114 -13.01 -10.39 -3.22
CA GLU A 114 -14.33 -10.98 -3.47
C GLU A 114 -14.72 -11.96 -2.36
N ARG A 115 -15.96 -11.83 -1.88
CA ARG A 115 -16.53 -12.76 -0.90
C ARG A 115 -17.02 -14.02 -1.61
N LYS A 116 -16.34 -15.14 -1.37
CA LYS A 116 -16.69 -16.46 -1.94
C LYS A 116 -17.98 -17.08 -1.39
N ASP A 117 -18.49 -16.53 -0.28
CA ASP A 117 -19.72 -17.03 0.37
C ASP A 117 -20.98 -16.42 -0.25
N SER A 118 -20.84 -15.46 -1.16
CA SER A 118 -21.98 -14.91 -1.89
C SER A 118 -22.42 -15.88 -2.98
N LYS A 119 -23.63 -16.43 -2.84
CA LYS A 119 -24.28 -17.20 -3.91
C LYS A 119 -24.75 -16.22 -4.98
N TYR A 120 -23.84 -15.80 -5.85
CA TYR A 120 -24.19 -14.99 -7.01
C TYR A 120 -25.04 -15.81 -7.97
N GLN A 121 -26.20 -15.27 -8.35
CA GLN A 121 -27.07 -15.85 -9.36
C GLN A 121 -26.83 -15.12 -10.67
N ASP A 122 -26.48 -15.86 -11.72
CA ASP A 122 -26.38 -15.32 -13.07
C ASP A 122 -27.77 -15.40 -13.75
N PRO A 123 -28.46 -14.27 -13.99
CA PRO A 123 -29.78 -14.28 -14.61
C PRO A 123 -29.75 -14.87 -16.02
N SER A 124 -28.64 -14.71 -16.75
CA SER A 124 -28.51 -15.24 -18.11
C SER A 124 -28.48 -16.77 -18.12
N GLN A 125 -27.90 -17.39 -17.09
CA GLN A 125 -27.97 -18.83 -16.88
C GLN A 125 -29.38 -19.26 -16.48
N GLN A 126 -30.07 -18.48 -15.63
CA GLN A 126 -31.45 -18.79 -15.20
C GLN A 126 -32.49 -18.74 -16.33
N VAL A 127 -32.33 -17.84 -17.30
CA VAL A 127 -33.25 -17.74 -18.45
C VAL A 127 -33.04 -18.88 -19.44
N LYS A 128 -31.81 -19.40 -19.57
CA LYS A 128 -31.48 -20.48 -20.52
C LYS A 128 -31.95 -21.88 -20.05
N VAL A 129 -32.39 -22.04 -18.80
CA VAL A 129 -32.75 -23.35 -18.23
C VAL A 129 -34.02 -23.92 -18.89
N ARG A 130 -33.88 -25.11 -19.47
CA ARG A 130 -34.98 -25.86 -20.10
C ARG A 130 -35.82 -26.59 -19.05
N ARG A 131 -37.05 -26.98 -19.40
CA ARG A 131 -37.97 -27.66 -18.46
C ARG A 131 -37.36 -28.94 -17.89
N GLU A 132 -36.62 -29.69 -18.71
CA GLU A 132 -35.97 -30.95 -18.32
C GLU A 132 -34.88 -30.76 -17.25
N GLU A 133 -34.29 -29.57 -17.14
CA GLU A 133 -33.10 -29.30 -16.30
C GLU A 133 -33.44 -28.69 -14.93
N ARG A 134 -34.72 -28.34 -14.69
CA ARG A 134 -35.16 -27.66 -13.45
C ARG A 134 -35.22 -28.56 -12.23
N VAL A 135 -35.31 -29.87 -12.44
CA VAL A 135 -35.52 -30.85 -11.36
C VAL A 135 -34.60 -32.04 -11.56
N ARG A 136 -33.82 -32.36 -10.52
CA ARG A 136 -32.99 -33.56 -10.45
C ARG A 136 -33.57 -34.48 -9.38
N LEU A 137 -33.94 -35.70 -9.77
CA LEU A 137 -34.25 -36.75 -8.82
C LEU A 137 -32.94 -37.20 -8.16
N VAL A 138 -32.74 -36.80 -6.90
CA VAL A 138 -31.60 -37.23 -6.10
C VAL A 138 -32.07 -38.36 -5.19
N SER A 139 -31.54 -39.56 -5.44
CA SER A 139 -31.66 -40.68 -4.51
C SER A 139 -30.92 -40.31 -3.22
N MET A 140 -31.66 -40.22 -2.11
CA MET A 140 -31.06 -40.07 -0.79
C MET A 140 -31.23 -41.38 -0.03
N ALA A 141 -30.13 -41.84 0.58
CA ALA A 141 -30.19 -42.96 1.50
C ALA A 141 -31.09 -42.57 2.69
N PRO A 142 -31.97 -43.48 3.16
CA PRO A 142 -32.83 -43.19 4.30
C PRO A 142 -31.97 -42.92 5.54
N ASP A 143 -32.10 -41.72 6.11
CA ASP A 143 -31.45 -41.32 7.35
C ASP A 143 -31.96 -42.20 8.52
N PRO A 144 -31.11 -43.06 9.11
CA PRO A 144 -31.50 -43.95 10.20
C PRO A 144 -31.63 -43.23 11.55
N GLU A 145 -31.09 -42.02 11.71
CA GLU A 145 -31.11 -41.26 12.97
C GLU A 145 -32.39 -40.41 13.11
N GLY A 146 -32.83 -39.77 12.01
CA GLY A 146 -34.10 -39.01 11.98
C GLY A 146 -35.35 -39.88 12.21
N ARG A 147 -35.24 -41.20 12.00
CA ARG A 147 -36.34 -42.16 12.23
C ARG A 147 -36.46 -42.55 13.71
N GLN A 148 -35.36 -42.54 14.47
CA GLN A 148 -35.35 -42.88 15.91
C GLN A 148 -35.88 -41.73 16.77
N THR A 149 -35.54 -40.48 16.44
CA THR A 149 -36.03 -39.28 17.15
C THR A 149 -37.54 -39.05 16.98
N ARG A 150 -38.13 -39.40 15.82
CA ARG A 150 -39.59 -39.34 15.62
C ARG A 150 -40.35 -40.50 16.27
N ALA A 151 -39.71 -41.65 16.49
CA ALA A 151 -40.31 -42.77 17.21
C ALA A 151 -40.29 -42.58 18.73
N ALA A 152 -39.27 -41.90 19.27
CA ALA A 152 -39.14 -41.62 20.71
C ALA A 152 -40.08 -40.51 21.22
N ASN A 153 -40.51 -39.58 20.37
CA ASN A 153 -41.39 -38.45 20.73
C ASN A 153 -42.90 -38.76 20.55
N LYS A 154 -43.27 -40.04 20.48
CA LYS A 154 -44.67 -40.48 20.30
C LYS A 154 -45.27 -41.12 21.54
N ASN A 155 -44.59 -40.99 22.68
CA ASN A 155 -45.06 -41.40 24.02
C ASN A 155 -45.25 -40.17 24.91
#